data_AF-A0A392Q022-F1
#
_entry.id   AF-A0A392Q022-F1
#
_cell.length_a   1.000
_cell.length_b   1.000
_cell.length_c   1.000
_cell.angle_alpha   90.00
_cell.angle_beta   90.00
_cell.angle_gamma   90.00
#
_symmetry.space_group_name_H-M   'P 1'
#
loop_
_entity.id
_entity.type
_entity.pdbx_description
1 polymer ?
#
loop_
_entity_poly.entity_id
_entity_poly.type
_entity_poly.pdbx_seq_one_letter_code
_entity_poly.pdbx_strand_id
1 'polypeptide(L)' 'EAVIMKNILSTYEAASGQAINLQKFEIYCSRNVSPATQNFVSNILGVQQVLGTGKYLGLPSMVGRSRKATFRPGSYKLI' A
#
# COMPACT_ATOMS: atom_id res chain seq x y z
N GLU A 1 3.10 -0.56 -16.86
CA GLU A 1 3.03 0.29 -15.64
C GLU A 1 3.86 -0.19 -14.46
N ALA A 2 3.64 -1.38 -13.86
CA ALA A 2 4.39 -1.80 -12.65
C ALA A 2 5.93 -1.76 -12.81
N VAL A 3 6.44 -2.13 -13.98
CA VAL A 3 7.87 -2.04 -14.30
C VAL A 3 8.37 -0.59 -14.33
N ILE A 4 7.56 0.34 -14.85
CA ILE A 4 7.90 1.76 -14.89
C ILE A 4 7.98 2.32 -13.47
N MET A 5 7.02 1.97 -12.61
CA MET A 5 7.08 2.35 -11.19
C MET A 5 8.36 1.83 -10.50
N LYS A 6 8.72 0.57 -10.74
CA LYS A 6 9.98 0.00 -10.20
C LYS A 6 11.20 0.80 -10.65
N ASN A 7 11.26 1.18 -11.92
CA ASN A 7 12.36 1.98 -12.47
C ASN A 7 12.42 3.36 -11.82
N ILE A 8 11.27 4.02 -11.60
CA ILE A 8 11.21 5.33 -10.92
C ILE A 8 11.75 5.21 -9.50
N LEU A 9 11.33 4.17 -8.76
CA LEU A 9 11.82 3.94 -7.39
C LEU A 9 13.33 3.71 -7.37
N SER A 10 13.86 2.91 -8.30
CA SER A 10 15.31 2.67 -8.40
C SER A 10 16.09 3.95 -8.73
N THR A 11 15.57 4.79 -9.63
CA THR A 11 16.18 6.10 -9.93
C THR A 11 16.17 7.02 -8.72
N TYR A 12 15.07 7.04 -7.96
CA TYR A 12 14.97 7.82 -6.74
C TYR A 12 15.92 7.32 -5.64
N GLU A 13 16.04 6.00 -5.47
CA GLU A 13 16.97 5.36 -4.55
C GLU A 13 18.42 5.79 -4.83
N ALA A 14 18.82 5.74 -6.11
CA ALA A 14 20.14 6.16 -6.56
C ALA A 14 20.37 7.67 -6.38
N ALA A 15 19.39 8.51 -6.72
CA ALA A 15 19.52 9.97 -6.63
C ALA A 15 19.48 10.49 -5.18
N SER A 16 18.70 9.86 -4.31
CA SER A 16 18.60 10.23 -2.88
C SER A 16 19.73 9.67 -2.03
N GLY A 17 20.41 8.61 -2.51
CA GLY A 17 21.41 7.86 -1.74
C GLY A 17 20.82 7.05 -0.58
N GLN A 18 19.50 6.88 -0.54
CA GLN A 18 18.79 6.17 0.52
C GLN A 18 18.16 4.90 -0.04
N ALA A 19 18.46 3.76 0.59
CA ALA A 19 17.88 2.48 0.22
C ALA A 19 16.36 2.46 0.48
N ILE A 20 15.58 2.00 -0.50
CA ILE A 20 14.12 1.90 -0.38
C ILE A 20 13.76 0.54 0.22
N ASN A 21 13.14 0.56 1.40
CA ASN A 21 12.64 -0.65 2.02
C ASN A 21 11.26 -1.04 1.46
N LEU A 22 11.25 -1.83 0.39
CA LEU A 22 10.04 -2.35 -0.26
C LEU A 22 9.13 -3.16 0.67
N GLN A 23 9.66 -3.75 1.75
CA GLN A 23 8.84 -4.49 2.72
C GLN A 23 7.97 -3.58 3.59
N LYS A 24 8.28 -2.28 3.69
CA LYS A 24 7.43 -1.29 4.35
C LYS A 24 6.30 -0.77 3.45
N PHE A 25 6.37 -1.07 2.16
CA PHE A 25 5.35 -0.67 1.21
C PHE A 25 4.36 -1.80 0.99
N GLU A 26 3.12 -1.41 0.80
CA GLU A 26 2.02 -2.30 0.52
C GLU A 26 1.26 -1.79 -0.70
N ILE A 27 0.70 -2.71 -1.47
CA ILE A 27 -0.19 -2.36 -2.58
C ILE A 27 -1.61 -2.80 -2.29
N TYR A 28 -2.53 -1.93 -2.62
CA TYR A 28 -3.96 -2.22 -2.62
C TYR A 28 -4.47 -2.27 -4.06
N CYS A 29 -5.24 -3.30 -4.37
CA CYS A 29 -5.94 -3.43 -5.64
C CYS A 29 -7.44 -3.45 -5.38
N SER A 30 -8.21 -2.78 -6.24
CA SER A 30 -9.66 -2.82 -6.13
C SER A 30 -10.21 -4.22 -6.45
N ARG A 31 -11.44 -4.49 -6.00
CA ARG A 31 -12.14 -5.76 -6.25
C ARG A 31 -12.34 -6.09 -7.73
N ASN A 32 -12.18 -5.10 -8.61
CA ASN A 32 -12.33 -5.25 -10.05
C ASN A 32 -11.06 -5.77 -10.74
N VAL A 33 -9.94 -5.88 -10.03
CA VAL A 33 -8.68 -6.40 -10.56
C VAL A 33 -8.63 -7.91 -10.32
N SER A 34 -8.25 -8.70 -11.33
CA SER A 34 -8.13 -10.16 -11.18
C SER A 34 -6.96 -10.52 -10.24
N PRO A 35 -7.05 -11.63 -9.47
CA PRO A 35 -5.97 -12.07 -8.58
C PRO A 35 -4.64 -12.29 -9.31
N ALA A 36 -4.69 -12.79 -10.55
CA ALA A 36 -3.50 -12.98 -11.38
C ALA A 36 -2.76 -11.66 -11.64
N THR A 37 -3.49 -10.59 -11.97
CA THR A 37 -2.91 -9.27 -12.18
C THR A 37 -2.39 -8.66 -10.88
N GLN A 38 -3.10 -8.87 -9.77
CA GLN A 38 -2.67 -8.41 -8.44
C GLN A 38 -1.31 -9.03 -8.05
N ASN A 39 -1.19 -10.36 -8.19
CA ASN A 39 0.04 -11.09 -7.94
C ASN A 39 1.17 -10.66 -8.88
N PHE A 40 0.86 -10.45 -10.16
CA PHE A 40 1.85 -9.99 -11.13
C PHE A 40 2.45 -8.63 -10.74
N VAL A 41 1.61 -7.69 -10.32
CA VAL A 41 2.06 -6.35 -9.88
C VAL A 41 2.85 -6.42 -8.57
N SER A 42 2.36 -7.19 -7.58
CA SER A 42 3.05 -7.42 -6.30
C SER A 42 4.44 -8.02 -6.51
N ASN A 43 4.57 -9.02 -7.38
CA ASN A 43 5.83 -9.69 -7.67
C ASN A 43 6.84 -8.77 -8.37
N ILE A 44 6.39 -7.93 -9.31
CA ILE A 44 7.28 -6.98 -9.98
C ILE A 44 7.83 -5.97 -8.98
N LEU A 45 6.96 -5.42 -8.15
CA LEU A 45 7.31 -4.37 -7.19
C LEU A 45 8.00 -4.91 -5.92
N GLY A 46 7.87 -6.21 -5.61
CA GLY A 46 8.46 -6.82 -4.42
C GLY A 46 7.78 -6.39 -3.11
N VAL A 47 6.49 -6.08 -3.17
CA VAL A 47 5.69 -5.48 -2.09
C VAL A 47 4.55 -6.39 -1.66
N GLN A 48 4.17 -6.32 -0.39
CA GLN A 48 3.05 -7.12 0.13
C GLN A 48 1.71 -6.58 -0.38
N GLN A 49 0.76 -7.49 -0.59
CA GLN A 49 -0.59 -7.11 -0.94
C GLN A 49 -1.47 -7.03 0.32
N VAL A 50 -2.24 -5.94 0.45
CA VAL A 50 -3.19 -5.78 1.55
C VAL A 50 -4.64 -5.74 1.08
N LEU A 51 -5.51 -6.33 1.90
CA LEU A 51 -6.96 -6.40 1.70
C LEU A 51 -7.72 -5.10 2.04
N GLY A 52 -7.01 -3.97 2.19
CA GLY A 52 -7.61 -2.67 2.50
C GLY A 52 -7.91 -2.43 4.00
N THR A 53 -7.33 -3.24 4.88
CA THR A 53 -7.47 -3.12 6.36
C THR A 53 -6.19 -2.66 7.07
N GLY A 54 -5.16 -2.25 6.31
CA GLY A 54 -3.91 -1.74 6.87
C GLY A 54 -4.11 -0.46 7.68
N LYS A 55 -3.19 -0.17 8.61
CA LYS A 55 -3.13 1.12 9.31
C LYS A 55 -1.99 1.95 8.74
N TYR A 56 -2.27 3.18 8.35
CA TYR A 56 -1.25 4.17 8.00
C TYR A 56 -1.19 5.22 9.11
N LEU A 57 -0.03 5.34 9.77
CA LEU A 57 0.18 6.27 10.90
C LEU A 57 -0.86 6.09 12.03
N GLY A 58 -1.29 4.85 12.29
CA GLY A 58 -2.30 4.54 13.31
C GLY A 58 -3.76 4.72 12.88
N LEU A 59 -4.01 5.24 11.67
CA LEU A 59 -5.35 5.40 11.10
C LEU A 59 -5.64 4.29 10.08
N PRO A 60 -6.91 3.88 9.89
CA PRO A 60 -7.26 2.98 8.79
C PRO A 60 -6.78 3.56 7.45
N SER A 61 -5.94 2.81 6.74
CA SER A 61 -5.39 3.19 5.43
C SER A 61 -6.49 3.39 4.39
N MET A 62 -7.65 2.74 4.56
CA MET A 62 -8.81 2.90 3.70
C MET A 62 -10.03 3.37 4.49
N VAL A 63 -10.45 4.61 4.23
CA VAL A 63 -11.72 5.16 4.74
C VAL A 63 -12.82 4.84 3.73
N GLY A 64 -13.73 3.92 4.07
CA GLY A 64 -14.87 3.57 3.23
C GLY A 64 -15.91 4.70 3.11
N ARG A 65 -17.04 4.43 2.46
CA ARG A 65 -18.13 5.41 2.24
C ARG A 65 -18.68 6.04 3.54
N SER A 66 -18.51 5.39 4.69
CA SER A 66 -18.89 5.93 5.99
C SER A 66 -17.71 6.60 6.71
N ARG A 67 -17.47 7.87 6.37
CA ARG A 67 -16.52 8.73 7.10
C ARG A 67 -16.85 8.80 8.59
N LYS A 68 -18.14 8.85 8.94
CA LYS A 68 -18.60 8.91 10.33
C LYS A 68 -18.13 7.71 11.15
N ALA A 69 -18.15 6.49 10.61
CA ALA A 69 -17.72 5.29 11.33
C ALA A 69 -16.21 5.25 11.60
N THR A 70 -15.41 5.82 10.68
CA THR A 70 -13.94 5.78 10.77
C THR A 70 -13.39 6.74 11.83
N PHE A 71 -14.07 7.87 12.07
CA PHE A 71 -13.64 8.90 13.03
C PHE A 71 -14.48 8.94 14.32
N ARG A 72 -15.18 7.86 14.69
CA ARG A 72 -15.92 7.82 15.97
C ARG A 72 -14.92 7.83 17.14
N PRO A 73 -15.10 8.69 18.16
CA PRO A 73 -14.30 8.66 19.38
C PRO A 73 -14.35 7.25 20.00
N GLY A 74 -13.18 6.64 20.23
CA GLY A 74 -13.05 5.28 20.79
C GLY A 74 -12.84 4.15 19.78
N SER A 75 -12.79 4.43 18.47
CA SER A 75 -12.61 3.40 17.42
C SER A 75 -11.15 2.99 17.19
N TYR A 76 -10.19 3.67 17.81
CA TYR A 76 -8.75 3.42 17.69
C TYR A 76 -8.22 2.87 19.01
N LYS A 77 -8.22 1.53 19.15
CA LYS A 77 -7.40 0.86 20.18
C LYS A 77 -6.04 0.55 19.56
N LEU A 78 -5.01 1.19 20.13
CA LEU A 78 -3.61 0.99 19.81
C LEU A 78 -3.19 -0.41 20.29
N ILE A 79 -2.67 -1.19 19.35
CA ILE A 79 -1.67 -2.23 19.59
C ILE A 79 -0.47 -1.77 18.77
#